data_AF-A0A933M1M3-F1
#
_entry.id   AF-A0A933M1M3-F1
#
_cell.length_a   1.000
_cell.length_b   1.000
_cell.length_c   1.000
_cell.angle_alpha   90.00
_cell.angle_beta   90.00
_cell.angle_gamma   90.00
#
_symmetry.space_group_name_H-M   'P 1'
#
loop_
_entity.id
_entity.type
_entity.pdbx_description
1 polymer ?
#
loop_
_entity_poly.entity_id
_entity_poly.type
_entity_poly.pdbx_seq_one_letter_code
_entity_poly.pdbx_strand_id
1 'polypeptide(L)'
;MSTTLSILHLWSSGVFNISTRSGCGIRRARFTSWASSSPKRTARIRIIIAEAHCSYKKPVQLGDRVEVSVRVSRLGNKSFEIEYLLSVKDDEVAKGRTTQVAYDYQSEKSIAVPIEWRKKIEEFERNT
;
A
#
# COMPACT_ATOMS: atom_id res chain seq x y z
N MET A 1 -0.13 9.90 27.09
CA MET A 1 -1.48 9.51 27.55
C MET A 1 -2.20 8.90 26.36
N SER A 2 -2.70 7.68 26.57
CA SER A 2 -3.29 6.80 25.56
C SER A 2 -4.70 7.28 25.20
N THR A 3 -5.09 7.19 23.93
CA THR A 3 -6.50 7.33 23.55
C THR A 3 -6.88 6.30 22.50
N THR A 4 -7.79 5.42 22.93
CA THR A 4 -8.52 4.35 22.26
C THR A 4 -9.65 4.90 21.37
N LEU A 5 -9.93 4.27 20.21
CA LEU A 5 -11.23 4.25 19.50
C LEU A 5 -11.13 3.22 18.35
N SER A 6 -11.64 1.99 18.50
CA SER A 6 -13.01 1.51 18.19
C SER A 6 -13.42 1.58 16.72
N ILE A 7 -13.55 0.39 16.13
CA ILE A 7 -13.93 0.05 14.75
C ILE A 7 -15.45 0.14 14.60
N LEU A 8 -15.96 1.07 13.79
CA LEU A 8 -17.20 0.94 12.99
C LEU A 8 -17.30 2.19 12.09
N HIS A 9 -17.50 2.00 10.77
CA HIS A 9 -17.46 2.98 9.66
C HIS A 9 -16.08 3.20 9.03
N LEU A 10 -15.77 2.49 7.93
CA LEU A 10 -14.85 3.00 6.89
C LEU A 10 -14.81 2.03 5.69
N TRP A 11 -15.81 2.13 4.81
CA TRP A 11 -15.67 1.69 3.42
C TRP A 11 -15.73 2.93 2.53
N SER A 12 -14.78 3.03 1.59
CA SER A 12 -14.54 4.17 0.68
C SER A 12 -13.65 5.28 1.24
N SER A 13 -12.32 5.15 1.07
CA SER A 13 -11.37 6.22 0.69
C SER A 13 -9.93 5.73 0.90
N GLY A 14 -9.38 5.05 -0.11
CA GLY A 14 -7.98 4.62 -0.10
C GLY A 14 -7.04 5.78 -0.35
N VAL A 15 -6.27 6.17 0.66
CA VAL A 15 -4.97 6.84 0.51
C VAL A 15 -4.01 6.25 1.55
N PHE A 16 -2.81 5.91 1.08
CA PHE A 16 -1.79 5.13 1.77
C PHE A 16 -0.74 6.10 2.33
N ASN A 17 -0.67 6.28 3.66
CA ASN A 17 0.34 7.14 4.31
C ASN A 17 1.44 6.28 4.95
N ILE A 18 2.69 6.59 4.63
CA ILE A 18 3.86 5.79 4.95
C ILE A 18 4.77 6.63 5.85
N SER A 19 4.96 6.21 7.10
CA SER A 19 5.82 6.90 8.06
C SER A 19 7.15 6.16 8.21
N THR A 20 8.26 6.85 8.00
CA THR A 20 9.62 6.31 8.09
C THR A 20 10.11 6.21 9.55
N ARG A 21 10.73 5.09 9.91
CA ARG A 21 11.71 5.02 11.01
C ARG A 21 12.90 4.24 10.47
N SER A 22 14.07 4.86 10.54
CA SER A 22 15.34 4.48 9.91
C SER A 22 15.81 3.07 10.29
N GLY A 23 16.24 2.27 9.29
CA GLY A 23 17.07 1.08 9.50
C GLY A 23 16.77 -0.17 8.66
N CYS A 24 15.66 -0.25 7.92
CA CYS A 24 15.33 -1.41 7.08
C CYS A 24 14.69 -0.94 5.77
N GLY A 25 15.09 -1.55 4.64
CA GLY A 25 14.70 -1.14 3.29
C GLY A 25 13.21 -1.28 2.94
N ILE A 26 12.33 -1.37 3.93
CA ILE A 26 10.89 -1.55 3.80
C ILE A 26 10.21 -0.52 4.70
N ARG A 27 9.32 0.30 4.13
CA ARG A 27 8.74 1.43 4.88
C ARG A 27 7.42 1.05 5.55
N ARG A 28 7.27 1.45 6.81
CA ARG A 28 6.10 1.17 7.64
C ARG A 28 4.93 2.06 7.25
N ALA A 29 3.84 1.46 6.74
CA ALA A 29 2.58 2.16 6.57
C ALA A 29 1.81 2.12 7.90
N ARG A 30 1.44 3.29 8.44
CA ARG A 30 0.54 3.40 9.58
C ARG A 30 -0.78 3.96 9.09
N PHE A 31 -1.84 3.17 9.19
CA PHE A 31 -3.19 3.61 8.83
C PHE A 31 -3.74 4.50 9.95
N THR A 32 -3.63 5.83 9.80
CA THR A 32 -4.30 6.80 10.70
C THR A 32 -5.16 7.75 9.89
N SER A 33 -6.40 7.93 10.36
CA SER A 33 -7.42 8.81 9.80
C SER A 33 -7.01 10.28 9.86
N TRP A 34 -6.99 10.96 8.71
CA TRP A 34 -7.12 12.41 8.65
C TRP A 34 -7.91 12.80 7.40
N ALA A 35 -9.09 13.40 7.62
CA ALA A 35 -10.03 13.84 6.61
C ALA A 35 -10.11 15.36 6.61
N SER A 36 -9.39 15.99 5.67
CA SER A 36 -9.61 17.34 5.12
C SER A 36 -8.33 17.65 4.35
N SER A 37 -8.26 17.72 3.03
CA SER A 37 -9.18 18.32 2.07
C SER A 37 -8.75 17.80 0.69
N SER A 38 -9.60 17.02 0.02
CA SER A 38 -9.30 16.52 -1.33
C SER A 38 -10.21 17.20 -2.35
N PRO A 39 -9.66 17.95 -3.32
CA PRO A 39 -10.39 18.26 -4.54
C PRO A 39 -10.70 16.94 -5.26
N LYS A 40 -11.99 16.61 -5.37
CA LYS A 40 -12.48 15.41 -6.07
C LYS A 40 -12.53 15.64 -7.58
N ARG A 41 -12.42 14.51 -8.31
CA ARG A 41 -12.91 14.21 -9.67
C ARG A 41 -11.93 14.47 -10.83
N THR A 42 -11.18 13.43 -11.21
CA THR A 42 -10.96 12.89 -12.58
C THR A 42 -9.67 12.07 -12.61
N ALA A 43 -9.75 10.78 -12.29
CA ALA A 43 -8.68 9.83 -12.64
C ALA A 43 -9.32 8.70 -13.46
N ARG A 44 -9.35 8.90 -14.78
CA ARG A 44 -9.78 7.91 -15.79
C ARG A 44 -8.90 6.65 -15.73
N ILE A 45 -7.65 6.87 -15.35
CA ILE A 45 -6.62 5.85 -15.16
C ILE A 45 -6.59 5.47 -13.67
N ARG A 46 -6.74 4.18 -13.36
CA ARG A 46 -6.58 3.64 -12.01
C ARG A 46 -5.73 2.38 -12.01
N ILE A 47 -5.50 1.85 -10.84
CA ILE A 47 -4.78 0.60 -10.63
C ILE A 47 -5.79 -0.54 -10.51
N ILE A 48 -5.52 -1.68 -11.16
CA ILE A 48 -6.20 -2.96 -10.95
C ILE A 48 -5.21 -3.93 -10.30
N ILE A 49 -5.68 -4.70 -9.32
CA ILE A 49 -4.92 -5.82 -8.75
C ILE A 49 -5.10 -7.01 -9.68
N ALA A 50 -4.05 -7.38 -10.40
CA ALA A 50 -4.05 -8.56 -11.28
C ALA A 50 -3.80 -9.85 -10.49
N GLU A 51 -3.00 -9.77 -9.43
CA GLU A 51 -2.68 -10.92 -8.58
C GLU A 51 -2.46 -10.43 -7.15
N ALA A 52 -2.90 -11.25 -6.17
CA ALA A 52 -2.60 -11.07 -4.76
C ALA A 52 -2.20 -12.41 -4.15
N HIS A 53 -1.07 -12.43 -3.45
CA HIS A 53 -0.55 -13.58 -2.76
C HIS A 53 -0.25 -13.22 -1.30
N CYS A 54 -0.55 -14.14 -0.38
CA CYS A 54 -0.20 -13.98 1.03
C CYS A 54 0.22 -15.32 1.63
N SER A 55 1.36 -15.31 2.32
CA SER A 55 1.87 -16.44 3.09
C SER A 55 1.82 -16.09 4.57
N TYR A 56 0.97 -16.82 5.30
CA TYR A 56 0.84 -16.70 6.75
C TYR A 56 1.87 -17.61 7.43
N LYS A 57 2.68 -17.03 8.32
CA LYS A 57 3.70 -17.75 9.09
C LYS A 57 3.25 -18.05 10.50
N LYS A 58 2.54 -17.12 11.13
CA LYS A 58 2.06 -17.21 12.51
C LYS A 58 0.60 -16.72 12.58
N PRO A 59 -0.24 -17.30 13.45
CA PRO A 59 -1.58 -16.79 13.68
C PRO A 59 -1.51 -15.39 14.32
N VAL A 60 -2.40 -14.50 13.89
CA VAL A 60 -2.60 -13.17 14.48
C VAL A 60 -3.89 -13.22 15.28
N GLN A 61 -3.87 -12.72 16.51
CA GLN A 61 -5.02 -12.72 17.41
C GLN A 61 -5.81 -11.42 17.32
N LEU A 62 -7.08 -11.48 17.71
CA LEU A 62 -7.90 -10.28 17.85
C LEU A 62 -7.28 -9.35 18.90
N GLY A 63 -7.03 -8.10 18.53
CA GLY A 63 -6.38 -7.11 19.39
C GLY A 63 -4.87 -6.95 19.15
N ASP A 64 -4.25 -7.82 18.35
CA ASP A 64 -2.86 -7.62 17.94
C ASP A 64 -2.72 -6.38 17.05
N ARG A 65 -1.68 -5.58 17.35
CA ARG A 65 -1.29 -4.46 16.50
C ARG A 65 -0.36 -4.98 15.41
N VAL A 66 -0.92 -5.17 14.21
CA VAL A 66 -0.16 -5.53 13.02
C VAL A 66 0.46 -4.28 12.40
N GLU A 67 1.77 -4.31 12.21
CA GLU A 67 2.51 -3.34 11.41
C GLU A 67 2.71 -3.90 10.01
N VAL A 68 2.41 -3.08 9.00
CA VAL A 68 2.61 -3.47 7.59
C VAL A 68 3.69 -2.59 7.00
N SER A 69 4.78 -3.20 6.58
CA SER A 69 5.84 -2.55 5.84
C SER A 69 5.69 -2.90 4.37
N VAL A 70 5.85 -1.91 3.48
CA VAL A 70 5.74 -2.14 2.03
C VAL A 70 6.93 -1.60 1.28
N ARG A 71 7.14 -2.17 0.10
CA ARG A 71 8.07 -1.67 -0.92
C ARG A 71 7.57 -2.03 -2.31
N VAL A 72 7.98 -1.28 -3.32
CA VAL A 72 7.80 -1.65 -4.73
C VAL A 72 8.99 -2.53 -5.13
N SER A 73 8.75 -3.84 -5.27
CA SER A 73 9.81 -4.79 -5.60
C SER A 73 10.16 -4.80 -7.09
N ARG A 74 9.23 -4.39 -7.96
CA ARG A 74 9.42 -4.36 -9.41
C ARG A 74 8.56 -3.28 -10.06
N LEU A 75 9.14 -2.55 -11.00
CA LEU A 75 8.44 -1.55 -11.83
C LEU A 75 8.59 -1.89 -13.31
N GLY A 76 7.53 -2.46 -13.89
CA GLY A 76 7.45 -2.81 -15.31
C GLY A 76 7.02 -1.63 -16.19
N ASN A 77 6.56 -1.96 -17.40
CA ASN A 77 6.01 -0.98 -18.34
C ASN A 77 4.53 -0.67 -18.00
N LYS A 78 3.67 -1.70 -17.94
CA LYS A 78 2.22 -1.56 -17.66
C LYS A 78 1.81 -1.99 -16.25
N SER A 79 2.72 -2.64 -15.53
CA SER A 79 2.48 -3.20 -14.22
C SER A 79 3.64 -2.94 -13.26
N PHE A 80 3.37 -3.08 -11.97
CA PHE A 80 4.35 -2.99 -10.91
C PHE A 80 3.95 -3.91 -9.75
N GLU A 81 4.91 -4.28 -8.93
CA GLU A 81 4.71 -5.25 -7.86
C GLU A 81 5.00 -4.59 -6.52
N ILE A 82 4.09 -4.80 -5.58
CA ILE A 82 4.25 -4.34 -4.20
C ILE A 82 4.42 -5.56 -3.32
N GLU A 83 5.46 -5.56 -2.50
CA GLU A 83 5.65 -6.53 -1.44
C GLU A 83 5.23 -5.95 -0.09
N TYR A 84 4.64 -6.81 0.73
CA TYR A 84 4.13 -6.50 2.05
C TYR A 84 4.81 -7.41 3.07
N LEU A 85 5.26 -6.82 4.17
CA LEU A 85 5.73 -7.53 5.34
C LEU A 85 4.83 -7.17 6.52
N LEU A 86 4.16 -8.16 7.09
CA LEU A 86 3.30 -7.98 8.25
C LEU A 86 4.05 -8.46 9.49
N SER A 87 4.11 -7.61 10.51
CA SER A 87 4.76 -7.91 11.78
C SER A 87 3.89 -7.57 12.98
N VAL A 88 3.99 -8.34 14.06
CA VAL A 88 3.35 -8.04 15.37
C VAL A 88 4.47 -8.01 16.40
N LYS A 89 4.65 -6.89 17.11
CA LYS A 89 5.75 -6.73 18.09
C LYS A 89 7.13 -7.13 17.51
N ASP A 90 7.41 -6.69 16.29
CA ASP A 90 8.62 -7.00 15.50
C ASP A 90 8.76 -8.46 15.01
N ASP A 91 7.84 -9.36 15.35
CA ASP A 91 7.79 -10.72 14.77
C ASP A 91 7.10 -10.71 13.40
N GLU A 92 7.75 -11.23 12.36
CA GLU A 92 7.09 -11.46 11.06
C GLU A 92 5.96 -12.49 11.19
N VAL A 93 4.73 -12.08 10.91
CA VAL A 93 3.53 -12.93 10.98
C VAL A 93 3.03 -13.35 9.60
N ALA A 94 3.24 -12.52 8.58
CA ALA A 94 2.89 -12.86 7.20
C ALA A 94 3.72 -12.06 6.19
N LYS A 95 3.82 -12.59 4.96
CA LYS A 95 4.33 -11.88 3.80
C LYS A 95 3.26 -11.82 2.73
N GLY A 96 3.18 -10.70 2.02
CA GLY A 96 2.24 -10.51 0.92
C GLY A 96 2.94 -9.98 -0.32
N ARG A 97 2.34 -10.20 -1.48
CA ARG A 97 2.71 -9.54 -2.72
C ARG A 97 1.47 -9.30 -3.55
N THR A 98 1.44 -8.17 -4.24
CA THR A 98 0.41 -7.90 -5.25
C THR A 98 1.05 -7.42 -6.55
N THR A 99 0.48 -7.85 -7.66
CA THR A 99 0.78 -7.32 -8.98
C THR A 99 -0.29 -6.31 -9.37
N GLN A 100 0.12 -5.07 -9.58
CA GLN A 100 -0.71 -3.92 -9.86
C GLN A 100 -0.57 -3.54 -11.35
N VAL A 101 -1.68 -3.25 -12.03
CA VAL A 101 -1.71 -2.89 -13.46
C VAL A 101 -2.35 -1.52 -13.63
N ALA A 102 -1.70 -0.65 -14.41
CA ALA A 102 -2.30 0.62 -14.82
C ALA A 102 -3.37 0.38 -15.90
N TYR A 103 -4.60 0.78 -15.62
CA TYR A 103 -5.75 0.49 -16.45
C TYR A 103 -6.56 1.76 -16.73
N ASP A 104 -6.87 1.99 -18.00
CA ASP A 104 -7.79 3.03 -18.44
C ASP A 104 -9.17 2.42 -18.62
N TYR A 105 -10.10 2.84 -17.76
CA TYR A 105 -11.47 2.34 -17.77
C TYR A 105 -12.31 2.84 -18.94
N GLN A 106 -11.87 3.88 -19.65
CA GLN A 106 -12.60 4.35 -20.83
C GLN A 106 -12.23 3.57 -22.09
N SER A 107 -10.96 3.22 -22.25
CA SER A 107 -10.51 2.40 -23.37
C SER A 107 -10.55 0.89 -23.06
N GLU A 108 -10.92 0.53 -21.83
CA GLU A 108 -10.97 -0.84 -21.31
C GLU A 108 -9.65 -1.61 -21.54
N LYS A 109 -8.53 -0.90 -21.44
CA LYS A 109 -7.22 -1.43 -21.79
C LYS A 109 -6.18 -1.13 -20.71
N SER A 110 -5.25 -2.08 -20.59
CA SER A 110 -4.03 -1.86 -19.82
C SER A 110 -3.12 -0.88 -20.57
N ILE A 111 -2.68 0.15 -19.84
CA ILE A 111 -1.82 1.20 -20.37
C ILE A 111 -0.46 1.14 -19.70
N ALA A 112 0.51 1.86 -20.27
CA ALA A 112 1.78 2.08 -19.58
C ALA A 112 1.53 2.80 -18.24
N VAL A 113 2.32 2.44 -17.23
CA VAL A 113 2.32 3.13 -15.94
C VAL A 113 2.64 4.60 -16.21
N PRO A 114 1.75 5.55 -15.85
CA PRO A 114 1.98 6.97 -16.08
C PRO A 114 3.32 7.43 -15.52
N ILE A 115 4.02 8.30 -16.25
CA ILE A 115 5.35 8.79 -15.85
C ILE A 115 5.34 9.44 -14.46
N GLU A 116 4.26 10.13 -14.12
CA GLU A 116 4.07 10.75 -12.80
C GLU A 116 4.01 9.73 -11.67
N TRP A 117 3.43 8.55 -11.92
CA TRP A 117 3.43 7.46 -10.93
C TRP A 117 4.81 6.85 -10.82
N ARG A 118 5.48 6.67 -11.95
CA ARG A 118 6.84 6.15 -12.03
C ARG A 118 7.80 7.00 -11.19
N LYS A 119 7.78 8.33 -11.39
CA LYS A 119 8.57 9.28 -10.60
C LYS A 119 8.26 9.18 -9.10
N LYS A 120 6.98 9.16 -8.71
CA LYS A 120 6.58 9.02 -7.30
C LYS A 120 7.04 7.71 -6.67
N ILE A 121 6.98 6.61 -7.42
CA ILE A 121 7.48 5.30 -6.98
C ILE A 121 9.00 5.36 -6.83
N GLU A 122 9.71 5.91 -7.79
CA GLU A 122 11.17 6.04 -7.73
C GLU A 122 11.63 6.95 -6.57
N GLU A 123 10.96 8.08 -6.34
CA GLU A 123 11.19 8.95 -5.17
C GLU A 123 10.90 8.22 -3.86
N PHE A 124 9.82 7.44 -3.84
CA PHE A 124 9.47 6.62 -2.70
C PHE A 124 10.54 5.57 -2.41
N GLU A 125 11.06 4.87 -3.41
CA GLU A 125 12.11 3.86 -3.20
C GLU A 125 13.48 4.51 -2.90
N ARG A 126 13.77 5.72 -3.40
CA ARG A 126 15.07 6.39 -3.20
C ARG A 126 15.33 6.84 -1.78
N ASN A 127 14.34 7.31 -1.02
CA ASN A 127 14.59 7.76 0.37
C ASN A 127 14.54 6.60 1.38
N THR A 128 15.08 5.44 1.01
CA THR A 128 15.07 4.19 1.78
C THR A 128 16.51 3.76 2.02
#